data_AF-A0A2E7WF73-F1
#
_entry.id   AF-A0A2E7WF73-F1
#
_cell.length_a   1.000
_cell.length_b   1.000
_cell.length_c   1.000
_cell.angle_alpha   90.00
_cell.angle_beta   90.00
_cell.angle_gamma   90.00
#
_symmetry.space_group_name_H-M   'P 1'
#
loop_
_entity.id
_entity.type
_entity.pdbx_description
1 polymer ?
#
loop_
_entity_poly.entity_id
_entity_poly.type
_entity_poly.pdbx_seq_one_letter_code
_entity_poly.pdbx_strand_id
1 'polypeptide(L)' 'MKIGIVVFPGTWSESDTFYATKDILGFNTEYIWHKDQKLHGIDLV' A
#
# COMPACT_ATOMS: atom_id res chain seq x y z
N MET A 1 6.07 -10.70 -4.16
CA MET A 1 5.93 -9.88 -2.95
C MET A 1 4.81 -8.88 -3.20
N LYS A 2 3.79 -8.90 -2.34
CA LYS A 2 2.62 -8.03 -2.40
C LYS A 2 2.72 -7.01 -1.27
N ILE A 3 2.73 -5.72 -1.61
CA ILE A 3 2.89 -4.61 -0.67
C ILE A 3 1.54 -3.91 -0.48
N GLY A 4 1.17 -3.64 0.76
CA GLY A 4 -0.09 -3.00 1.12
C GLY A 4 0.15 -1.67 1.83
N ILE A 5 -0.24 -0.55 1.22
CA ILE A 5 -0.08 0.77 1.81
C ILE A 5 -1.35 1.12 2.58
N VAL A 6 -1.26 1.21 3.91
CA VAL A 6 -2.42 1.58 4.74
C VAL A 6 -2.64 3.09 4.69
N VAL A 7 -3.84 3.49 4.24
CA VAL A 7 -4.24 4.88 4.10
C VAL A 7 -5.18 5.25 5.25
N PHE A 8 -4.77 6.25 6.04
CA PHE A 8 -5.58 6.88 7.07
C PHE A 8 -6.19 8.19 6.55
N PRO A 9 -7.26 8.70 7.17
CA PRO A 9 -7.76 10.05 6.85
C PRO A 9 -6.66 11.07 7.13
N GLY A 10 -6.21 11.77 6.09
CA GLY A 10 -5.13 12.75 6.17
C GLY A 10 -3.72 12.20 5.93
N THR A 11 -3.56 10.93 5.54
CA THR A 11 -2.31 10.49 4.91
C THR A 11 -2.07 11.34 3.65
N TRP A 12 -0.81 11.70 3.42
CA TRP A 12 -0.40 12.54 2.29
C TRP A 12 0.64 11.89 1.39
N SER A 13 1.38 10.91 1.92
CA SER A 13 2.51 10.26 1.25
C SER A 13 2.16 8.86 0.68
N GLU A 14 0.89 8.46 0.71
CA GLU A 14 0.45 7.17 0.15
C GLU A 14 0.77 7.07 -1.34
N SER A 15 0.61 8.17 -2.07
CA SER A 15 0.87 8.24 -3.51
C SER A 15 2.36 8.11 -3.82
N ASP A 16 3.22 8.80 -3.07
CA ASP A 16 4.68 8.71 -3.22
C ASP A 16 5.17 7.28 -2.94
N THR A 17 4.64 6.67 -1.88
CA THR A 17 4.97 5.30 -1.49
C THR A 17 4.52 4.31 -2.57
N PHE A 18 3.33 4.51 -3.14
CA PHE A 18 2.79 3.67 -4.21
C PHE A 18 3.63 3.77 -5.48
N TYR A 19 4.00 4.98 -5.89
CA TYR A 19 4.88 5.19 -7.03
C TYR A 19 6.24 4.50 -6.85
N ALA A 20 6.87 4.68 -5.68
CA ALA A 20 8.16 4.05 -5.39
C ALA A 20 8.07 2.51 -5.42
N THR A 21 7.05 1.94 -4.80
CA THR A 21 6.93 0.47 -4.66
C THR A 21 6.42 -0.21 -5.93
N LYS A 22 5.48 0.40 -6.65
CA LYS A 22 4.91 -0.15 -7.88
C LYS A 22 5.74 0.19 -9.11
N ASP A 23 6.02 1.46 -9.34
CA ASP A 23 6.56 1.93 -10.62
C ASP A 23 8.09 1.88 -10.65
N ILE A 24 8.75 2.16 -9.52
CA ILE A 24 10.22 2.09 -9.44
C ILE A 24 10.69 0.67 -9.10
N LEU A 25 10.11 0.05 -8.07
CA LEU A 25 10.53 -1.28 -7.60
C LEU A 25 9.81 -2.44 -8.29
N GLY A 26 8.70 -2.19 -9.00
CA GLY A 26 8.00 -3.23 -9.77
C GLY A 26 7.19 -4.22 -8.92
N PHE A 27 6.93 -3.93 -7.64
CA PHE A 27 6.15 -4.83 -6.78
C PHE A 27 4.65 -4.65 -6.98
N ASN A 28 3.90 -5.74 -6.74
CA ASN A 28 2.44 -5.66 -6.71
C ASN A 28 2.02 -4.89 -5.46
N THR A 29 1.59 -3.64 -5.65
CA THR A 29 1.26 -2.72 -4.56
C THR A 29 -0.22 -2.33 -4.64
N GLU A 30 -0.91 -2.36 -3.50
CA GLU A 30 -2.30 -1.92 -3.37
C GLU A 30 -2.50 -1.02 -2.14
N TYR A 31 -3.54 -0.18 -2.19
CA TYR A 31 -3.97 0.59 -1.03
C TYR A 31 -4.88 -0.25 -0.15
N ILE A 32 -4.72 -0.10 1.15
CA ILE A 32 -5.61 -0.66 2.16
C ILE A 32 -6.24 0.49 2.92
N TRP A 33 -7.56 0.50 3.05
CA TRP A 33 -8.21 1.49 3.88
C TRP A 33 -8.01 1.14 5.35
N HIS A 34 -7.67 2.11 6.22
CA HIS A 34 -7.39 1.83 7.64
C HIS A 34 -8.50 1.10 8.43
N LYS A 35 -9.73 1.02 7.88
CA LYS A 35 -10.85 0.27 8.48
C LYS A 35 -11.04 -1.13 7.92
N ASP A 36 -10.28 -1.53 6.91
CA ASP A 36 -10.35 -2.87 6.35
C ASP A 36 -9.83 -3.88 7.37
N GLN A 37 -10.59 -4.97 7.57
CA GLN A 37 -10.27 -5.98 8.59
C GLN A 37 -9.42 -7.15 8.03
N LYS A 38 -9.04 -7.08 6.77
CA LYS A 38 -8.32 -8.14 6.07
C LYS A 38 -7.24 -7.53 5.19
N LEU A 39 -6.08 -8.18 5.19
CA LEU A 39 -4.90 -7.77 4.42
C LEU A 39 -4.68 -8.62 3.16
N HIS A 40 -5.71 -9.31 2.66
CA HIS A 40 -5.76 -10.02 1.35
C HIS A 40 -4.44 -10.58 0.77
N GLY A 41 -3.67 -11.32 1.58
CA GLY A 41 -2.41 -11.94 1.15
C GLY A 41 -1.26 -10.96 0.90
N ILE A 42 -1.25 -9.83 1.60
CA ILE A 42 -0.12 -8.90 1.66
C ILE A 42 1.06 -9.54 2.38
N ASP A 43 2.25 -9.41 1.79
CA ASP A 43 3.51 -9.88 2.35
C ASP A 43 4.22 -8.79 3.20
N LEU A 44 3.94 -7.51 2.91
CA LEU A 44 4.55 -6.34 3.55
C LEU A 44 3.56 -5.17 3.67
N VAL A 45 3.47 -4.56 4.85
CA VAL A 45 2.63 -3.40 5.16
C VAL A 45 3.49 -2.21 5.53
#